data_AF-A0A7W1RZJ4-F1
#
_entry.id   AF-A0A7W1RZJ4-F1
#
_cell.length_a   1.000
_cell.length_b   1.000
_cell.length_c   1.000
_cell.angle_alpha   90.00
_cell.angle_beta   90.00
_cell.angle_gamma   90.00
#
_symmetry.space_group_name_H-M   'P 1'
#
loop_
_entity.id
_entity.type
_entity.pdbx_description
1 polymer ?
#
loop_
_entity_poly.entity_id
_entity_poly.type
_entity_poly.pdbx_seq_one_letter_code
_entity_poly.pdbx_strand_id
1 'polypeptide(L)'
;RAVAVRFAREGADIAFIHRDRAEDAYETARLVEATGRRCLVISGDVGDEQLCREAVVRTVNHYERLDVLVNAALEQHPQDDLLHISEEQLARTFRGQVFAAAFMAKAALPHLDRGAAIINTTSVAAYRGAARLIDHAAACGAIVALTRSLALALATVGVRVNAVAPDSAALAGDDAGLADPPAGAPKRTVVSGAAAMLLDPSHAASSTSAAAASPHPATDPDAIAGCYVFLASSDAAFLTGQVLHPNGGAIVNG
;
A
#
# COMPACT_ATOMS: atom_id res chain seq x y z
N ARG A 1 -5.16 6.68 -2.27
CA ARG A 1 -5.32 8.04 -2.85
C ARG A 1 -4.01 8.82 -2.90
N ALA A 2 -3.40 9.19 -1.77
CA ALA A 2 -2.19 10.02 -1.74
C ALA A 2 -1.05 9.45 -2.63
N VAL A 3 -0.77 8.14 -2.53
CA VAL A 3 0.20 7.44 -3.40
C VAL A 3 -0.15 7.61 -4.88
N ALA A 4 -1.38 7.33 -5.29
CA ALA A 4 -1.81 7.46 -6.68
C ALA A 4 -1.62 8.89 -7.23
N VAL A 5 -2.04 9.91 -6.48
CA VAL A 5 -1.89 11.31 -6.88
C VAL A 5 -0.42 11.71 -6.92
N ARG A 6 0.39 11.25 -5.97
CA ARG A 6 1.82 11.57 -5.94
C ARG A 6 2.56 10.92 -7.11
N PHE A 7 2.30 9.66 -7.42
CA PHE A 7 2.83 9.02 -8.63
C PHE A 7 2.42 9.78 -9.89
N ALA A 8 1.17 10.21 -9.99
CA ALA A 8 0.68 10.95 -11.16
C ALA A 8 1.39 12.30 -11.35
N ARG A 9 1.61 13.04 -10.25
CA ARG A 9 2.41 14.30 -10.27
C ARG A 9 3.84 14.09 -10.77
N GLU A 10 4.37 12.91 -10.54
CA GLU A 10 5.70 12.48 -10.93
C GLU A 10 5.69 11.78 -12.31
N GLY A 11 4.62 11.95 -13.10
CA GLY A 11 4.55 11.51 -14.50
C GLY A 11 3.89 10.14 -14.74
N ALA A 12 3.32 9.50 -13.72
CA ALA A 12 2.80 8.15 -13.81
C ALA A 12 1.37 8.04 -14.35
N ASP A 13 1.10 7.07 -15.22
CA ASP A 13 -0.28 6.61 -15.45
C ASP A 13 -0.69 5.62 -14.35
N ILE A 14 -1.94 5.71 -13.88
CA ILE A 14 -2.40 5.01 -12.68
C ILE A 14 -3.54 4.05 -13.01
N ALA A 15 -3.43 2.79 -12.60
CA ALA A 15 -4.56 1.87 -12.55
C ALA A 15 -4.81 1.44 -11.10
N PHE A 16 -6.03 1.61 -10.59
CA PHE A 16 -6.32 1.21 -9.21
C PHE A 16 -7.64 0.46 -9.06
N ILE A 17 -7.68 -0.39 -8.03
CA ILE A 17 -8.79 -1.27 -7.68
C ILE A 17 -9.48 -0.72 -6.42
N HIS A 18 -10.80 -0.56 -6.48
CA HIS A 18 -11.63 -0.25 -5.31
C HIS A 18 -12.71 -1.32 -5.13
N ARG A 19 -13.15 -1.53 -3.89
CA ARG A 19 -14.20 -2.53 -3.58
C ARG A 19 -15.59 -1.89 -3.46
N ASP A 20 -15.74 -0.90 -2.59
CA ASP A 20 -17.05 -0.38 -2.13
C ASP A 20 -17.14 1.16 -2.10
N ARG A 21 -16.04 1.88 -2.33
CA ARG A 21 -16.00 3.35 -2.28
C ARG A 21 -15.90 3.98 -3.68
N ALA A 22 -16.94 3.83 -4.49
CA ALA A 22 -16.95 4.31 -5.87
C ALA A 22 -16.77 5.85 -5.98
N GLU A 23 -17.43 6.63 -5.13
CA GLU A 23 -17.29 8.10 -5.13
C GLU A 23 -15.85 8.55 -4.85
N ASP A 24 -15.21 7.94 -3.84
CA ASP A 24 -13.82 8.21 -3.51
C ASP A 24 -12.83 7.79 -4.60
N ALA A 25 -13.18 6.72 -5.33
CA ALA A 25 -12.43 6.27 -6.50
C ALA A 25 -12.52 7.31 -7.62
N TYR A 26 -13.72 7.78 -7.96
CA TYR A 26 -13.89 8.81 -8.99
C TYR A 26 -13.21 10.12 -8.64
N GLU A 27 -13.25 10.55 -7.38
CA GLU A 27 -12.50 11.75 -6.96
C GLU A 27 -10.98 11.53 -7.07
N THR A 28 -10.49 10.33 -6.71
CA THR A 28 -9.07 10.00 -6.89
C THR A 28 -8.67 10.01 -8.37
N ALA A 29 -9.51 9.47 -9.25
CA ALA A 29 -9.28 9.48 -10.69
C ALA A 29 -9.23 10.92 -11.23
N ARG A 30 -10.17 11.77 -10.82
CA ARG A 30 -10.17 13.20 -11.17
C ARG A 30 -8.89 13.90 -10.72
N LEU A 31 -8.41 13.63 -9.51
CA LEU A 31 -7.15 14.20 -8.99
C LEU A 31 -5.93 13.72 -9.77
N VAL A 32 -5.91 12.46 -10.22
CA VAL A 32 -4.86 11.93 -11.11
C VAL A 32 -4.93 12.61 -12.47
N GLU A 33 -6.10 12.68 -13.08
CA GLU A 33 -6.31 13.30 -14.40
C GLU A 33 -5.98 14.80 -14.42
N ALA A 34 -6.20 15.50 -13.30
CA ALA A 34 -5.82 16.90 -13.13
C ALA A 34 -4.29 17.13 -13.22
N THR A 35 -3.47 16.09 -13.09
CA THR A 35 -2.01 16.15 -13.30
C THR A 35 -1.60 15.95 -14.76
N GLY A 36 -2.56 15.74 -15.67
CA GLY A 36 -2.32 15.42 -17.08
C GLY A 36 -2.00 13.95 -17.35
N ARG A 37 -2.17 13.08 -16.35
CA ARG A 37 -1.96 11.63 -16.45
C ARG A 37 -3.25 10.86 -16.67
N ARG A 38 -3.15 9.64 -17.18
CA ARG A 38 -4.31 8.77 -17.40
C ARG A 38 -4.62 7.96 -16.14
N CYS A 39 -5.91 7.69 -15.91
CA CYS A 39 -6.37 6.90 -14.78
C CYS A 39 -7.34 5.79 -15.22
N LEU A 40 -7.07 4.55 -14.83
CA LEU A 40 -7.93 3.40 -15.01
C LEU A 40 -8.51 2.96 -13.66
N VAL A 41 -9.82 3.08 -13.52
CA VAL A 41 -10.53 2.65 -12.30
C VAL A 41 -11.12 1.26 -12.52
N ILE A 42 -10.83 0.35 -11.60
CA ILE A 42 -11.31 -1.04 -11.62
C ILE A 42 -12.10 -1.29 -10.32
N SER A 43 -13.31 -1.81 -10.45
CA SER A 43 -14.12 -2.22 -9.28
C SER A 43 -13.96 -3.72 -9.04
N GLY A 44 -13.72 -4.12 -7.79
CA GLY A 44 -13.70 -5.52 -7.37
C GLY A 44 -12.95 -5.79 -6.06
N ASP A 45 -13.03 -7.02 -5.58
CA ASP A 45 -12.30 -7.50 -4.40
C ASP A 45 -11.00 -8.23 -4.77
N VAL A 46 -9.86 -7.67 -4.36
CA VAL A 46 -8.52 -8.26 -4.58
C VAL A 46 -8.30 -9.59 -3.86
N GLY A 47 -9.21 -9.99 -2.97
CA GLY A 47 -9.27 -11.35 -2.44
C GLY A 47 -9.67 -12.41 -3.47
N ASP A 48 -10.14 -12.01 -4.66
CA ASP A 48 -10.39 -12.91 -5.79
C ASP A 48 -9.17 -12.97 -6.73
N GLU A 49 -8.58 -14.16 -6.89
CA GLU A 49 -7.44 -14.39 -7.78
C GLU A 49 -7.80 -14.11 -9.25
N GLN A 50 -9.04 -14.41 -9.65
CA GLN A 50 -9.52 -14.17 -11.01
C GLN A 50 -9.56 -12.66 -11.29
N LEU A 51 -10.15 -11.89 -10.38
CA LEU A 51 -10.17 -10.43 -10.49
C LEU A 51 -8.76 -9.85 -10.56
N CYS A 52 -7.83 -10.32 -9.72
CA CYS A 52 -6.44 -9.86 -9.74
C CYS A 52 -5.80 -10.05 -11.12
N ARG A 53 -6.01 -11.23 -11.73
CA ARG A 53 -5.52 -11.52 -13.08
C ARG A 53 -6.15 -10.60 -14.13
N GLU A 54 -7.46 -10.44 -14.10
CA GLU A 54 -8.19 -9.58 -15.03
C GLU A 54 -7.79 -8.11 -14.89
N ALA A 55 -7.57 -7.64 -13.67
CA ALA A 55 -7.17 -6.26 -13.40
C ALA A 55 -5.77 -5.96 -13.99
N VAL A 56 -4.82 -6.88 -13.83
CA VAL A 56 -3.49 -6.74 -14.45
C VAL A 56 -3.59 -6.74 -15.97
N VAL A 57 -4.33 -7.69 -16.56
CA VAL A 57 -4.52 -7.76 -18.02
C VAL A 57 -5.16 -6.48 -18.56
N ARG A 58 -6.20 -5.96 -17.88
CA ARG A 58 -6.83 -4.68 -18.26
C ARG A 58 -5.85 -3.51 -18.19
N THR A 59 -5.00 -3.47 -17.16
CA THR A 59 -3.99 -2.43 -16.99
C THR A 59 -2.97 -2.46 -18.13
N VAL A 60 -2.41 -3.65 -18.41
CA VAL A 60 -1.43 -3.84 -19.49
C VAL A 60 -2.05 -3.55 -20.86
N ASN A 61 -3.29 -3.97 -21.12
CA ASN A 61 -3.95 -3.65 -22.40
C ASN A 61 -4.24 -2.15 -22.56
N HIS A 62 -4.44 -1.43 -21.46
CA HIS A 62 -4.78 -0.01 -21.50
C HIS A 62 -3.55 0.90 -21.60
N TYR A 63 -2.43 0.49 -20.99
CA TYR A 63 -1.18 1.29 -20.94
C TYR A 63 -0.02 0.70 -21.74
N GLU A 64 -0.17 -0.52 -22.24
CA GLU A 64 0.85 -1.30 -22.98
C GLU A 64 2.09 -1.67 -22.16
N ARG A 65 2.07 -1.39 -20.84
CA ARG A 65 3.18 -1.62 -19.93
C ARG A 65 2.72 -1.73 -18.47
N LEU A 66 3.57 -2.31 -17.63
CA LEU A 66 3.45 -2.29 -16.18
C LEU A 66 4.84 -2.27 -15.54
N ASP A 67 5.20 -1.18 -14.86
CA ASP A 67 6.53 -1.02 -14.27
C ASP A 67 6.54 -1.19 -12.76
N VAL A 68 5.44 -0.84 -12.09
CA VAL A 68 5.36 -0.86 -10.64
C VAL A 68 4.01 -1.38 -10.17
N LEU A 69 4.06 -2.36 -9.30
CA LEU A 69 2.91 -2.89 -8.57
C LEU A 69 2.96 -2.38 -7.14
N VAL A 70 1.88 -1.75 -6.65
CA VAL A 70 1.73 -1.41 -5.24
C VAL A 70 0.57 -2.19 -4.63
N ASN A 71 0.88 -3.06 -3.67
CA ASN A 71 -0.10 -3.83 -2.90
C ASN A 71 -0.45 -3.07 -1.62
N ALA A 72 -1.50 -2.25 -1.67
CA ALA A 72 -1.89 -1.37 -0.58
C ALA A 72 -3.23 -1.72 0.11
N ALA A 73 -3.90 -2.80 -0.32
CA ALA A 73 -5.13 -3.26 0.32
C ALA A 73 -4.87 -3.69 1.77
N LEU A 74 -5.60 -3.09 2.71
CA LEU A 74 -5.59 -3.42 4.12
C LEU A 74 -7.01 -3.45 4.69
N GLU A 75 -7.21 -4.32 5.67
CA GLU A 75 -8.48 -4.49 6.37
C GLU A 75 -8.20 -4.61 7.87
N GLN A 76 -8.95 -3.87 8.66
CA GLN A 76 -8.77 -3.79 10.10
C GLN A 76 -10.11 -4.00 10.80
N HIS A 77 -10.14 -4.99 11.69
CA HIS A 77 -11.31 -5.35 12.48
C HIS A 77 -10.93 -5.45 13.94
N PRO A 78 -10.97 -4.32 14.68
CA PRO A 78 -10.60 -4.31 16.08
C PRO A 78 -11.44 -5.29 16.90
N GLN A 79 -10.79 -6.07 17.76
CA GLN A 79 -11.41 -6.96 18.74
C GLN A 79 -10.73 -6.79 20.10
N ASP A 80 -11.52 -6.76 21.17
CA ASP A 80 -10.99 -6.58 22.53
C ASP A 80 -10.36 -7.86 23.11
N ASP A 81 -10.72 -9.01 22.55
CA ASP A 81 -10.25 -10.34 22.96
C ASP A 81 -10.01 -11.20 21.71
N LEU A 82 -8.98 -12.05 21.75
CA LEU A 82 -8.70 -13.04 20.71
C LEU A 82 -9.90 -13.97 20.47
N LEU A 83 -10.66 -14.30 21.52
CA LEU A 83 -11.85 -15.16 21.43
C LEU A 83 -12.97 -14.56 20.58
N HIS A 84 -12.94 -13.25 20.31
CA HIS A 84 -13.92 -12.59 19.44
C HIS A 84 -13.50 -12.55 17.96
N ILE A 85 -12.28 -12.98 17.63
CA ILE A 85 -11.84 -13.08 16.23
C ILE A 85 -12.42 -14.36 15.64
N SER A 86 -13.44 -14.19 14.78
CA SER A 86 -14.05 -15.32 14.09
C SER A 86 -13.14 -15.87 12.99
N GLU A 87 -13.37 -17.12 12.57
CA GLU A 87 -12.69 -17.72 11.42
C GLU A 87 -12.88 -16.86 10.16
N GLU A 88 -14.09 -16.35 9.93
CA GLU A 88 -14.42 -15.52 8.78
C GLU A 88 -13.66 -14.20 8.82
N GLN A 89 -13.54 -13.56 9.99
CA GLN A 89 -12.74 -12.34 10.13
C GLN A 89 -11.28 -12.62 9.80
N LEU A 90 -10.69 -13.65 10.43
CA LEU A 90 -9.30 -14.02 10.23
C LEU A 90 -9.01 -14.34 8.75
N ALA A 91 -9.84 -15.18 8.14
CA ALA A 91 -9.72 -15.56 6.73
C ALA A 91 -9.87 -14.35 5.81
N ARG A 92 -10.83 -13.45 6.09
CA ARG A 92 -11.05 -12.23 5.31
C ARG A 92 -9.86 -11.27 5.38
N THR A 93 -9.30 -11.05 6.57
CA THR A 93 -8.11 -10.22 6.76
C THR A 93 -6.91 -10.77 5.97
N PHE A 94 -6.63 -12.07 6.07
CA PHE A 94 -5.53 -12.69 5.32
C PHE A 94 -5.79 -12.70 3.81
N ARG A 95 -7.03 -12.95 3.39
CA ARG A 95 -7.40 -13.00 1.97
C ARG A 95 -7.29 -11.63 1.30
N GLY A 96 -7.80 -10.58 1.93
CA GLY A 96 -7.77 -9.22 1.40
C GLY A 96 -6.39 -8.55 1.42
N GLN A 97 -5.45 -9.05 2.24
CA GLN A 97 -4.10 -8.50 2.36
C GLN A 97 -3.03 -9.42 1.77
N VAL A 98 -2.83 -10.59 2.38
CA VAL A 98 -1.71 -11.49 2.07
C VAL A 98 -1.95 -12.22 0.76
N PHE A 99 -3.14 -12.81 0.59
CA PHE A 99 -3.45 -13.54 -0.64
C PHE A 99 -3.56 -12.56 -1.81
N ALA A 100 -4.23 -11.42 -1.61
CA ALA A 100 -4.27 -10.33 -2.58
C ALA A 100 -2.87 -9.92 -3.08
N ALA A 101 -1.91 -9.68 -2.17
CA ALA A 101 -0.55 -9.33 -2.56
C ALA A 101 0.14 -10.43 -3.38
N ALA A 102 -0.05 -11.71 -3.00
CA ALA A 102 0.49 -12.84 -3.74
C ALA A 102 -0.17 -13.02 -5.12
N PHE A 103 -1.50 -12.88 -5.22
CA PHE A 103 -2.25 -13.00 -6.46
C PHE A 103 -1.90 -11.88 -7.44
N MET A 104 -1.84 -10.64 -6.96
CA MET A 104 -1.42 -9.48 -7.77
C MET A 104 0.03 -9.63 -8.23
N ALA A 105 0.96 -10.03 -7.36
CA ALA A 105 2.35 -10.28 -7.76
C ALA A 105 2.44 -11.39 -8.82
N LYS A 106 1.78 -12.53 -8.59
CA LYS A 106 1.73 -13.64 -9.55
C LYS A 106 1.17 -13.21 -10.91
N ALA A 107 0.11 -12.40 -10.92
CA ALA A 107 -0.49 -11.89 -12.15
C ALA A 107 0.39 -10.84 -12.86
N ALA A 108 1.07 -9.97 -12.10
CA ALA A 108 1.91 -8.91 -12.64
C ALA A 108 3.25 -9.42 -13.19
N LEU A 109 3.86 -10.43 -12.58
CA LEU A 109 5.21 -10.90 -12.89
C LEU A 109 5.51 -11.15 -14.38
N PRO A 110 4.61 -11.75 -15.19
CA PRO A 110 4.84 -11.92 -16.63
C PRO A 110 4.98 -10.62 -17.42
N HIS A 111 4.60 -9.48 -16.81
CA HIS A 111 4.58 -8.15 -17.43
C HIS A 111 5.57 -7.18 -16.78
N LEU A 112 6.36 -7.62 -15.79
CA LEU A 112 7.37 -6.81 -15.12
C LEU A 112 8.75 -7.08 -15.74
N ASP A 113 9.32 -6.06 -16.37
CA ASP A 113 10.67 -6.12 -16.92
C ASP A 113 11.75 -5.79 -15.88
N ARG A 114 13.02 -6.03 -16.24
CA ARG A 114 14.17 -5.62 -15.43
C ARG A 114 14.10 -4.12 -15.12
N GLY A 115 14.22 -3.77 -13.84
CA GLY A 115 14.08 -2.40 -13.34
C GLY A 115 12.72 -2.12 -12.70
N ALA A 116 11.72 -2.99 -12.92
CA ALA A 116 10.41 -2.90 -12.28
C ALA A 116 10.47 -3.05 -10.76
N ALA A 117 9.41 -2.62 -10.08
CA ALA A 117 9.29 -2.67 -8.63
C ALA A 117 7.94 -3.22 -8.14
N ILE A 118 7.98 -4.00 -7.07
CA ILE A 118 6.81 -4.36 -6.27
C ILE A 118 6.96 -3.70 -4.90
N ILE A 119 5.94 -2.97 -4.47
CA ILE A 119 5.91 -2.30 -3.17
C ILE A 119 4.71 -2.81 -2.39
N ASN A 120 4.95 -3.42 -1.24
CA ASN A 120 3.89 -3.89 -0.36
C ASN A 120 3.65 -2.89 0.79
N THR A 121 2.40 -2.63 1.13
CA THR A 121 2.06 -1.91 2.35
C THR A 121 1.95 -2.91 3.50
N THR A 122 2.72 -2.68 4.55
CA THR A 122 2.58 -3.37 5.84
C THR A 122 2.18 -2.33 6.91
N SER A 123 2.50 -2.56 8.16
CA SER A 123 2.26 -1.63 9.26
C SER A 123 3.34 -1.78 10.33
N VAL A 124 3.56 -0.74 11.12
CA VAL A 124 4.31 -0.83 12.39
C VAL A 124 3.73 -1.90 13.33
N ALA A 125 2.45 -2.28 13.16
CA ALA A 125 1.82 -3.39 13.88
C ALA A 125 2.57 -4.73 13.70
N ALA A 126 3.24 -4.94 12.56
CA ALA A 126 4.08 -6.13 12.35
C ALA A 126 5.31 -6.18 13.27
N TYR A 127 5.74 -5.03 13.79
CA TYR A 127 6.98 -4.89 14.55
C TYR A 127 6.73 -4.69 16.05
N ARG A 128 5.61 -4.04 16.40
CA ARG A 128 5.24 -3.73 17.78
C ARG A 128 4.13 -4.61 18.35
N GLY A 129 3.45 -5.35 17.47
CA GLY A 129 2.16 -5.94 17.78
C GLY A 129 1.05 -4.89 17.87
N ALA A 130 -0.19 -5.36 17.92
CA ALA A 130 -1.36 -4.52 18.15
C ALA A 130 -2.44 -5.33 18.88
N ALA A 131 -2.63 -5.06 20.18
CA ALA A 131 -3.45 -5.90 21.06
C ALA A 131 -4.89 -6.10 20.57
N ARG A 132 -5.47 -5.07 19.93
CA ARG A 132 -6.84 -5.12 19.39
C ARG A 132 -6.91 -5.49 17.91
N LEU A 133 -5.78 -5.67 17.22
CA LEU A 133 -5.69 -5.89 15.77
C LEU A 133 -4.80 -7.09 15.47
N ILE A 134 -5.03 -8.22 16.16
CA ILE A 134 -4.15 -9.39 16.14
C ILE A 134 -4.04 -10.00 14.74
N ASP A 135 -5.17 -10.21 14.06
CA ASP A 135 -5.23 -10.75 12.70
C ASP A 135 -4.56 -9.81 11.68
N HIS A 136 -4.80 -8.50 11.79
CA HIS A 136 -4.14 -7.48 10.97
C HIS A 136 -2.62 -7.43 11.21
N ALA A 137 -2.17 -7.44 12.47
CA ALA A 137 -0.75 -7.43 12.81
C ALA A 137 -0.04 -8.70 12.29
N ALA A 138 -0.68 -9.86 12.43
CA ALA A 138 -0.20 -11.13 11.87
C ALA A 138 -0.10 -11.08 10.33
N ALA A 139 -1.13 -10.56 9.66
CA ALA A 139 -1.12 -10.38 8.21
C ALA A 139 -0.04 -9.38 7.75
N CYS A 140 0.17 -8.28 8.48
CA CYS A 140 1.27 -7.34 8.20
C CYS A 140 2.65 -8.00 8.38
N GLY A 141 2.82 -8.85 9.39
CA GLY A 141 4.03 -9.68 9.56
C GLY A 141 4.24 -10.65 8.40
N ALA A 142 3.17 -11.28 7.91
CA ALA A 142 3.21 -12.13 6.72
C ALA A 142 3.61 -11.33 5.46
N ILE A 143 3.14 -10.09 5.30
CA ILE A 143 3.59 -9.20 4.21
C ILE A 143 5.08 -8.87 4.31
N VAL A 144 5.64 -8.65 5.52
CA VAL A 144 7.09 -8.44 5.71
C VAL A 144 7.87 -9.66 5.24
N ALA A 145 7.47 -10.86 5.67
CA ALA A 145 8.11 -12.10 5.25
C ALA A 145 7.97 -12.35 3.73
N LEU A 146 6.78 -12.10 3.17
CA LEU A 146 6.52 -12.23 1.74
C LEU A 146 7.40 -11.28 0.91
N THR A 147 7.53 -10.03 1.35
CA THR A 147 8.40 -9.02 0.71
C THR A 147 9.84 -9.50 0.60
N ARG A 148 10.40 -9.99 1.71
CA ARG A 148 11.79 -10.49 1.76
C ARG A 148 11.97 -11.73 0.88
N SER A 149 11.04 -12.67 0.95
CA SER A 149 11.09 -13.89 0.13
C SER A 149 10.99 -13.59 -1.36
N LEU A 150 10.06 -12.71 -1.77
CA LEU A 150 9.93 -12.28 -3.16
C LEU A 150 11.15 -11.49 -3.65
N ALA A 151 11.72 -10.62 -2.81
CA ALA A 151 12.94 -9.89 -3.16
C ALA A 151 14.11 -10.83 -3.51
N LEU A 152 14.29 -11.89 -2.71
CA LEU A 152 15.32 -12.90 -2.98
C LEU A 152 15.00 -13.69 -4.25
N ALA A 153 13.75 -14.12 -4.43
CA ALA A 153 13.33 -14.91 -5.58
C ALA A 153 13.44 -14.14 -6.92
N LEU A 154 13.22 -12.82 -6.89
CA LEU A 154 13.13 -11.98 -8.09
C LEU A 154 14.41 -11.17 -8.38
N ALA A 155 15.43 -11.28 -7.51
CA ALA A 155 16.70 -10.58 -7.68
C ALA A 155 17.38 -10.89 -9.02
N THR A 156 17.32 -12.15 -9.49
CA THR A 156 17.98 -12.60 -10.73
C THR A 156 17.32 -12.08 -12.00
N VAL A 157 16.01 -11.82 -11.95
CA VAL A 157 15.26 -11.22 -13.06
C VAL A 157 15.26 -9.68 -13.00
N GLY A 158 15.78 -9.10 -11.92
CA GLY A 158 15.99 -7.66 -11.77
C GLY A 158 14.72 -6.88 -11.41
N VAL A 159 13.76 -7.52 -10.75
CA VAL A 159 12.57 -6.88 -10.17
C VAL A 159 12.83 -6.66 -8.67
N ARG A 160 12.71 -5.42 -8.21
CA ARG A 160 12.92 -5.06 -6.79
C ARG A 160 11.63 -5.25 -6.01
N VAL A 161 11.71 -5.75 -4.78
CA VAL A 161 10.53 -5.91 -3.91
C VAL A 161 10.81 -5.30 -2.55
N ASN A 162 10.05 -4.28 -2.16
CA ASN A 162 10.21 -3.59 -0.88
C ASN A 162 8.85 -3.37 -0.21
N ALA A 163 8.86 -2.89 1.03
CA ALA A 163 7.64 -2.54 1.73
C ALA A 163 7.69 -1.16 2.40
N VAL A 164 6.52 -0.61 2.67
CA VAL A 164 6.34 0.60 3.48
C VAL A 164 5.48 0.26 4.69
N ALA A 165 5.94 0.62 5.88
CA ALA A 165 5.34 0.34 7.17
C ALA A 165 4.96 1.66 7.88
N PRO A 166 3.86 2.31 7.47
CA PRO A 166 3.34 3.49 8.16
C PRO A 166 2.72 3.12 9.52
N ASP A 167 2.39 4.14 10.31
CA ASP A 167 1.62 3.96 11.54
C ASP A 167 0.14 3.63 11.24
N SER A 168 -0.56 2.96 12.15
CA SER A 168 -1.95 2.55 11.97
C SER A 168 -2.92 3.73 11.84
N ALA A 169 -2.62 4.85 12.50
CA ALA A 169 -3.39 6.10 12.33
C ALA A 169 -3.29 6.63 10.89
N ALA A 170 -2.13 6.46 10.26
CA ALA A 170 -1.88 6.95 8.92
C ALA A 170 -2.67 6.22 7.83
N LEU A 171 -2.93 4.94 8.07
CA LEU A 171 -3.69 4.06 7.18
C LEU A 171 -5.20 4.29 7.33
N ALA A 172 -5.64 4.91 8.42
CA ALA A 172 -7.04 5.20 8.68
C ALA A 172 -7.57 6.39 7.87
N GLY A 173 -6.70 7.21 7.27
CA GLY A 173 -7.08 8.46 6.61
C GLY A 173 -7.67 9.43 7.63
N ASP A 174 -6.84 10.29 8.21
CA ASP A 174 -7.27 11.26 9.22
C ASP A 174 -8.38 12.16 8.67
N ASP A 175 -9.59 11.99 9.22
CA ASP A 175 -10.22 13.04 10.01
C ASP A 175 -10.39 12.52 11.43
N ALA A 176 -9.74 13.20 12.37
CA ALA A 176 -9.80 13.08 13.82
C ALA A 176 -9.15 11.85 14.50
N GLY A 177 -7.92 12.08 14.99
CA GLY A 177 -7.63 12.16 16.43
C GLY A 177 -8.29 11.12 17.33
N LEU A 178 -7.48 10.17 17.81
CA LEU A 178 -7.60 9.42 19.06
C LEU A 178 -8.95 9.52 19.81
N ALA A 179 -9.97 8.85 19.28
CA ALA A 179 -11.14 8.43 20.03
C ALA A 179 -11.61 7.08 19.46
N ASP A 180 -11.93 6.14 20.34
CA ASP A 180 -12.58 4.88 19.94
C ASP A 180 -13.88 5.20 19.18
N PRO A 181 -14.10 4.62 17.99
CA PRO A 181 -15.39 4.77 17.33
C PRO A 181 -16.49 4.10 18.18
N PRO A 182 -17.69 4.68 18.27
CA PRO A 182 -18.80 4.03 18.97
C PRO A 182 -19.09 2.66 18.34
N ALA A 183 -19.42 1.69 19.19
CA ALA A 183 -19.78 0.34 18.78
C ALA A 183 -20.92 0.39 17.74
N GLY A 184 -20.65 -0.14 16.54
CA GLY A 184 -21.60 -0.16 15.42
C GLY A 184 -21.28 0.73 14.22
N ALA A 185 -20.15 1.44 14.19
CA ALA A 185 -19.73 2.19 13.00
C ALA A 185 -19.38 1.25 11.81
N PRO A 186 -19.70 1.63 10.57
CA PRO A 186 -19.45 0.80 9.39
C PRO A 186 -17.94 0.52 9.20
N LYS A 187 -17.65 -0.72 8.78
CA LYS A 187 -16.31 -1.29 8.61
C LYS A 187 -15.51 -0.50 7.56
N ARG A 188 -14.31 -0.05 7.92
CA ARG A 188 -13.42 0.79 7.10
C ARG A 188 -12.71 -0.04 6.02
N THR A 189 -12.79 0.40 4.76
CA THR A 189 -12.17 -0.24 3.59
C THR A 189 -10.99 0.59 3.05
N VAL A 190 -9.85 -0.05 2.77
CA VAL A 190 -8.65 0.56 2.15
C VAL A 190 -8.54 0.19 0.66
N VAL A 191 -8.07 1.17 -0.13
CA VAL A 191 -7.93 1.20 -1.60
C VAL A 191 -6.59 0.59 -2.06
N SER A 192 -6.59 -0.25 -3.12
CA SER A 192 -5.37 -0.82 -3.75
C SER A 192 -5.11 -0.17 -5.12
N GLY A 193 -3.86 0.09 -5.53
CA GLY A 193 -3.61 0.58 -6.89
C GLY A 193 -2.16 0.43 -7.36
N ALA A 194 -1.98 0.02 -8.62
CA ALA A 194 -0.70 -0.04 -9.35
C ALA A 194 -0.42 1.29 -10.08
N ALA A 195 0.84 1.70 -10.21
CA ALA A 195 1.19 3.01 -10.76
C ALA A 195 2.54 2.99 -11.49
N ALA A 196 2.58 3.18 -12.82
CA ALA A 196 3.81 3.07 -13.64
C ALA A 196 4.50 4.43 -13.86
N MET A 197 5.82 4.60 -13.66
CA MET A 197 6.52 5.92 -13.65
C MET A 197 7.60 6.15 -14.73
N LEU A 198 7.79 7.43 -15.10
CA LEU A 198 9.00 8.09 -15.69
C LEU A 198 9.23 9.41 -14.92
N LEU A 199 10.42 9.66 -14.33
CA LEU A 199 10.70 10.76 -13.38
C LEU A 199 11.65 11.86 -13.93
N ASP A 200 11.44 13.12 -13.49
CA ASP A 200 12.30 14.32 -13.69
C ASP A 200 12.55 15.02 -12.32
N PRO A 201 13.81 15.33 -11.90
CA PRO A 201 14.12 15.64 -10.50
C PRO A 201 14.39 17.13 -10.24
N SER A 202 13.44 17.88 -9.65
CA SER A 202 13.81 19.05 -8.83
C SER A 202 12.69 19.53 -7.89
N HIS A 203 13.09 19.79 -6.63
CA HIS A 203 12.47 20.62 -5.56
C HIS A 203 11.88 19.88 -4.33
N ALA A 204 12.47 20.15 -3.15
CA ALA A 204 12.00 19.75 -1.81
C ALA A 204 12.46 20.76 -0.73
N ALA A 205 11.60 21.05 0.27
CA ALA A 205 11.87 21.61 1.63
C ALA A 205 10.52 21.84 2.38
N SER A 206 10.32 21.86 3.72
CA SER A 206 11.01 21.41 4.95
C SER A 206 10.16 21.70 6.24
N SER A 207 10.36 20.93 7.33
CA SER A 207 10.22 21.23 8.82
C SER A 207 8.85 21.18 9.55
N THR A 208 8.64 20.82 10.85
CA THR A 208 9.32 20.13 12.02
C THR A 208 8.32 20.00 13.23
N SER A 209 8.38 18.96 14.11
CA SER A 209 8.37 19.01 15.62
C SER A 209 7.80 17.77 16.41
N ALA A 210 8.52 17.40 17.50
CA ALA A 210 8.65 16.14 18.28
C ALA A 210 7.57 15.70 19.33
N ALA A 211 7.62 14.43 19.77
CA ALA A 211 6.83 13.72 20.78
C ALA A 211 7.65 12.51 21.33
N ALA A 212 7.17 11.86 22.40
CA ALA A 212 7.54 10.47 22.73
C ALA A 212 6.43 9.44 22.39
N ALA A 213 5.28 9.93 21.91
CA ALA A 213 4.65 9.41 20.71
C ALA A 213 5.57 9.72 19.51
N SER A 214 5.21 9.35 18.28
CA SER A 214 6.01 9.77 17.11
C SER A 214 6.30 11.27 17.11
N PRO A 215 7.58 11.70 17.00
CA PRO A 215 8.03 13.06 16.80
C PRO A 215 7.36 13.98 15.78
N HIS A 216 6.21 13.63 15.24
CA HIS A 216 5.40 14.51 14.41
C HIS A 216 3.92 14.19 14.69
N PRO A 217 3.09 15.18 15.09
CA PRO A 217 1.74 14.94 15.62
C PRO A 217 0.67 14.63 14.56
N ALA A 218 1.00 14.61 13.28
CA ALA A 218 0.07 14.27 12.21
C ALA A 218 0.71 13.25 11.28
N THR A 219 -0.09 12.25 10.90
CA THR A 219 0.21 11.54 9.66
C THR A 219 0.28 12.56 8.54
N ASP A 220 1.37 12.56 7.78
CA ASP A 220 1.41 13.25 6.49
C ASP A 220 1.29 12.19 5.37
N PRO A 221 0.11 12.06 4.75
CA PRO A 221 -0.09 11.13 3.64
C PRO A 221 0.82 11.40 2.44
N ASP A 222 1.25 12.64 2.22
CA ASP A 222 2.15 12.99 1.12
C ASP A 222 3.59 12.57 1.45
N ALA A 223 4.04 12.76 2.69
CA ALA A 223 5.34 12.24 3.14
C ALA A 223 5.40 10.70 3.02
N ILE A 224 4.33 10.00 3.41
CA ILE A 224 4.22 8.54 3.21
C ILE A 224 4.23 8.19 1.73
N ALA A 225 3.47 8.90 0.90
CA ALA A 225 3.45 8.69 -0.54
C ALA A 225 4.84 8.87 -1.19
N GLY A 226 5.63 9.83 -0.69
CA GLY A 226 7.02 10.02 -1.10
C GLY A 226 7.88 8.76 -0.91
N CYS A 227 7.66 7.96 0.14
CA CYS A 227 8.36 6.69 0.32
C CYS A 227 8.03 5.67 -0.78
N TYR A 228 6.79 5.63 -1.28
CA TYR A 228 6.42 4.75 -2.39
C TYR A 228 7.07 5.19 -3.69
N VAL A 229 7.09 6.50 -3.99
CA VAL A 229 7.77 7.03 -5.18
C VAL A 229 9.27 6.74 -5.13
N PHE A 230 9.92 6.97 -3.99
CA PHE A 230 11.32 6.63 -3.81
C PHE A 230 11.60 5.13 -4.06
N LEU A 231 10.80 4.23 -3.48
CA LEU A 231 10.97 2.80 -3.70
C LEU A 231 10.68 2.37 -5.14
N ALA A 232 9.82 3.09 -5.85
CA ALA A 232 9.53 2.86 -7.26
C ALA A 232 10.65 3.37 -8.19
N SER A 233 11.34 4.46 -7.81
CA SER A 233 12.34 5.12 -8.65
C SER A 233 13.67 4.37 -8.74
N SER A 234 14.53 4.84 -9.65
CA SER A 234 15.93 4.41 -9.76
C SER A 234 16.79 4.81 -8.55
N ASP A 235 16.34 5.73 -7.71
CA ASP A 235 17.08 6.13 -6.51
C ASP A 235 17.15 4.98 -5.50
N ALA A 236 16.16 4.09 -5.53
CA ALA A 236 16.13 2.85 -4.76
C ALA A 236 16.67 1.64 -5.55
N ALA A 237 17.49 1.85 -6.60
CA ALA A 237 18.03 0.76 -7.43
C ALA A 237 18.83 -0.29 -6.62
N PHE A 238 19.41 0.11 -5.49
CA PHE A 238 20.17 -0.78 -4.60
C PHE A 238 19.37 -1.28 -3.39
N LEU A 239 18.05 -1.03 -3.36
CA LEU A 239 17.16 -1.46 -2.28
C LEU A 239 16.21 -2.54 -2.79
N THR A 240 16.33 -3.74 -2.23
CA THR A 240 15.37 -4.84 -2.38
C THR A 240 15.32 -5.63 -1.07
N GLY A 241 14.14 -6.13 -0.70
CA GLY A 241 13.86 -6.83 0.56
C GLY A 241 13.73 -5.90 1.77
N GLN A 242 13.73 -4.58 1.57
CA GLN A 242 13.77 -3.58 2.64
C GLN A 242 12.37 -3.12 3.04
N VAL A 243 12.25 -2.58 4.26
CA VAL A 243 11.03 -1.95 4.75
C VAL A 243 11.35 -0.52 5.18
N LEU A 244 10.63 0.45 4.61
CA LEU A 244 10.69 1.85 5.07
C LEU A 244 9.65 2.09 6.15
N HIS A 245 10.02 2.84 7.18
CA HIS A 245 9.18 3.11 8.35
C HIS A 245 8.81 4.60 8.46
N PRO A 246 7.96 5.15 7.56
CA PRO A 246 7.44 6.50 7.69
C PRO A 246 6.37 6.55 8.78
N ASN A 247 6.82 6.43 10.02
CA ASN A 247 5.97 6.31 11.20
C ASN A 247 6.14 7.50 12.16
N GLY A 248 6.76 8.58 11.70
CA GLY A 248 6.96 9.80 12.49
C GLY A 248 8.03 9.71 13.57
N GLY A 249 8.96 8.75 13.53
CA GLY A 249 10.08 8.64 14.47
C GLY A 249 9.91 7.55 15.53
N ALA A 250 8.97 6.66 15.31
CA ALA A 250 8.67 5.53 16.17
C ALA A 250 9.74 4.43 16.00
N ILE A 251 10.51 4.14 17.06
CA ILE A 251 11.52 3.07 17.03
C ILE A 251 10.85 1.70 16.95
N VAL A 252 11.25 0.89 15.95
CA VAL A 252 10.73 -0.45 15.65
C VAL A 252 11.81 -1.50 15.43
N ASN A 253 13.08 -1.15 15.71
CA ASN A 253 14.24 -2.03 15.48
C ASN A 253 14.28 -2.58 14.04
N GLY A 254 14.17 -1.67 13.07
CA GLY A 254 14.15 -1.96 11.63
C GLY A 254 15.49 -2.45 11.09
#